data_AF-A0A1S7LLA3-F1
#
_entry.id   AF-A0A1S7LLA3-F1
#
_cell.length_a   1.000
_cell.length_b   1.000
_cell.length_c   1.000
_cell.angle_alpha   90.00
_cell.angle_beta   90.00
_cell.angle_gamma   90.00
#
_symmetry.space_group_name_H-M   'P 1'
#
loop_
_entity.id
_entity.type
_entity.pdbx_description
1 polymer ?
#
loop_
_entity_poly.entity_id
_entity_poly.type
_entity_poly.pdbx_seq_one_letter_code
_entity_poly.pdbx_strand_id
1 'polypeptide(L)' 'MTDEEMKDRILALLQPKREGDESRVMAYTMFYRKLFGRQPDKLQEERLQQILNSLEEEGKIQRYPDIGVAEPPYVAC' A
#
# COMPACT_ATOMS: atom_id res chain seq x y z
N MET A 1 7.57 -13.30 6.65
CA MET A 1 6.37 -12.76 6.00
C MET A 1 6.29 -13.31 4.59
N THR A 2 5.28 -14.11 4.31
CA THR A 2 4.99 -14.64 2.96
C THR A 2 4.38 -13.56 2.08
N ASP A 3 4.27 -13.81 0.77
CA ASP A 3 3.61 -12.87 -0.16
C ASP A 3 2.12 -12.70 0.16
N GLU A 4 1.45 -13.80 0.57
CA GLU A 4 0.05 -13.78 0.97
C GLU A 4 -0.16 -12.94 2.24
N GLU A 5 0.66 -13.14 3.27
CA GLU A 5 0.61 -12.31 4.49
C GLU A 5 0.88 -10.82 4.20
N MET A 6 1.74 -10.53 3.22
CA MET A 6 2.03 -9.17 2.80
C MET A 6 0.81 -8.57 2.09
N LYS A 7 0.21 -9.28 1.13
CA LYS A 7 -1.01 -8.87 0.44
C LYS A 7 -2.14 -8.56 1.42
N ASP A 8 -2.40 -9.45 2.37
CA ASP A 8 -3.46 -9.25 3.37
C ASP A 8 -3.20 -8.02 4.24
N ARG A 9 -1.95 -7.79 4.65
CA ARG A 9 -1.58 -6.59 5.41
C ARG A 9 -1.72 -5.31 4.60
N ILE A 10 -1.34 -5.32 3.32
CA ILE A 10 -1.50 -4.17 2.43
C ILE A 10 -2.99 -3.82 2.32
N LEU A 11 -3.84 -4.82 2.04
CA LEU A 11 -5.28 -4.62 1.96
C LEU A 11 -5.85 -4.11 3.29
N ALA A 12 -5.46 -4.67 4.42
CA ALA A 12 -5.90 -4.21 5.75
C ALA A 12 -5.42 -2.78 6.10
N LEU A 13 -4.29 -2.34 5.53
CA LEU A 13 -3.79 -0.97 5.70
C LEU A 13 -4.51 0.05 4.80
N LEU A 14 -4.98 -0.40 3.64
CA LEU A 14 -5.70 0.42 2.66
C LEU A 14 -7.21 0.39 2.88
N GLN A 15 -7.74 -0.61 3.59
CA GLN A 15 -9.15 -0.68 3.96
C GLN A 15 -9.53 0.40 4.99
N PRO A 16 -10.66 1.09 4.80
CA PRO A 16 -11.16 2.06 5.76
C PRO A 16 -11.57 1.34 7.06
N LYS A 17 -11.01 1.76 8.19
CA LYS A 17 -11.33 1.19 9.51
C LYS A 17 -12.65 1.68 10.09
N ARG A 18 -13.28 2.68 9.47
CA ARG A 18 -14.56 3.28 9.88
C ARG A 18 -15.33 3.71 8.63
N GLU A 19 -16.65 3.48 8.64
CA GLU A 19 -17.57 4.12 7.70
C GLU A 19 -17.41 5.65 7.82
N GLY A 20 -17.02 6.31 6.73
CA GLY A 20 -16.74 7.75 6.69
C GLY A 20 -15.26 8.16 6.60
N ASP A 21 -14.32 7.21 6.66
CA ASP A 21 -12.88 7.47 6.38
C ASP A 21 -12.58 7.21 4.88
N GLU A 22 -13.48 7.67 4.00
CA GLU A 22 -13.66 7.21 2.60
C GLU A 22 -12.49 7.48 1.65
N SER A 23 -11.42 8.17 2.04
CA SER A 23 -10.29 8.38 1.11
C SER A 23 -9.01 8.70 1.84
N ARG A 24 -8.60 7.88 2.81
CA ARG A 24 -7.34 8.12 3.52
C ARG A 24 -6.15 7.72 2.63
N VAL A 25 -5.71 8.67 1.83
CA VAL A 25 -4.43 8.61 1.09
C VAL A 25 -3.31 8.51 2.12
N MET A 26 -2.65 7.36 2.17
CA MET A 26 -1.50 7.15 3.05
C MET A 26 -0.22 7.45 2.29
N ALA A 27 0.60 8.37 2.80
CA ALA A 27 1.91 8.65 2.25
C ALA A 27 2.75 7.36 2.20
N TYR A 28 3.50 7.17 1.12
CA TYR A 28 4.33 5.99 0.86
C TYR A 28 5.26 5.65 2.04
N THR A 29 5.95 6.66 2.59
CA THR A 29 6.84 6.50 3.75
C THR A 29 6.11 6.01 5.01
N MET A 30 4.86 6.45 5.22
CA MET A 30 4.01 6.00 6.33
C MET A 30 3.45 4.59 6.08
N PHE A 31 3.10 4.28 4.84
CA PHE A 31 2.67 2.95 4.43
C PHE A 31 3.77 1.91 4.69
N TYR A 32 4.99 2.19 4.22
CA TYR A 32 6.16 1.36 4.46
C TYR A 32 6.44 1.14 5.94
N ARG A 33 6.43 2.22 6.72
CA ARG A 33 6.67 2.15 8.16
C ARG A 33 5.62 1.30 8.87
N LYS A 34 4.36 1.33 8.44
CA LYS A 34 3.31 0.47 9.01
C LYS A 34 3.43 -0.99 8.56
N LEU A 35 3.89 -1.25 7.35
CA LEU A 35 4.00 -2.61 6.82
C LEU A 35 5.20 -3.36 7.43
N PHE A 36 6.37 -2.72 7.48
CA PHE A 36 7.64 -3.35 7.88
C PHE A 36 8.13 -2.94 9.27
N GLY A 37 7.63 -1.83 9.84
CA GLY A 37 8.04 -1.33 11.16
C GLY A 37 9.47 -0.76 11.22
N ARG A 38 10.25 -0.84 10.14
CA ARG A 38 11.68 -0.45 10.03
C ARG A 38 11.96 0.15 8.65
N GLN A 39 13.17 0.70 8.45
CA GLN A 39 13.65 1.08 7.11
C GLN A 39 13.68 -0.18 6.23
N PRO A 40 13.09 -0.15 5.02
CA PRO A 40 13.10 -1.29 4.13
C PRO A 40 14.51 -1.53 3.58
N ASP A 41 14.83 -2.79 3.30
CA ASP A 41 15.94 -3.11 2.42
C ASP A 41 15.47 -3.01 0.95
N LYS A 42 16.39 -2.79 0.01
CA LYS A 42 16.05 -2.64 -1.42
C LYS A 42 15.27 -3.83 -1.98
N LEU A 43 15.53 -5.03 -1.46
CA LEU A 43 14.87 -6.26 -1.89
C LEU A 43 13.38 -6.28 -1.48
N GLN A 44 13.06 -5.81 -0.26
CA GLN A 44 11.69 -5.67 0.20
C GLN A 44 10.95 -4.56 -0.55
N GLU A 45 11.65 -3.49 -0.96
CA GLU A 45 11.04 -2.45 -1.79
C GLU A 45 10.60 -2.99 -3.15
N GLU A 46 11.49 -3.70 -3.84
CA GLU A 46 11.18 -4.30 -5.15
C GLU A 46 10.04 -5.33 -5.04
N ARG A 47 10.09 -6.19 -4.02
CA ARG A 47 9.05 -7.19 -3.77
C ARG A 47 7.70 -6.54 -3.44
N LEU A 48 7.69 -5.50 -2.63
CA LEU A 48 6.47 -4.76 -2.30
C LEU A 48 5.89 -4.08 -3.55
N GLN A 49 6.74 -3.47 -4.38
CA GLN A 49 6.31 -2.84 -5.62
C GLN A 49 5.68 -3.85 -6.58
N GLN A 50 6.24 -5.06 -6.69
CA GLN A 50 5.64 -6.15 -7.47
C GLN A 50 4.25 -6.53 -6.95
N ILE A 51 4.09 -6.67 -5.63
CA ILE A 51 2.82 -7.02 -5.02
C ILE A 51 1.77 -5.92 -5.22
N LEU A 52 2.16 -4.65 -5.06
CA LEU A 52 1.27 -3.51 -5.29
C LEU A 52 0.81 -3.45 -6.75
N ASN A 53 1.72 -3.65 -7.70
CA ASN A 53 1.37 -3.71 -9.12
C ASN A 53 0.40 -4.87 -9.40
N SER A 54 0.63 -6.06 -8.82
CA SER A 54 -0.32 -7.18 -8.97
C SER A 54 -1.69 -6.87 -8.39
N LEU A 55 -1.76 -6.21 -7.22
CA LEU A 55 -3.04 -5.83 -6.61
C LEU A 55 -3.77 -4.74 -7.42
N GLU A 56 -3.02 -3.85 -8.07
CA GLU A 56 -3.54 -2.84 -9.00
C GLU A 56 -4.09 -3.49 -10.27
N GLU A 57 -3.35 -4.42 -10.87
CA GLU A 57 -3.81 -5.22 -12.02
C GLU A 57 -5.02 -6.12 -11.69
N GLU A 58 -5.06 -6.69 -10.49
CA GLU A 58 -6.21 -7.43 -9.95
C GLU A 58 -7.42 -6.52 -9.68
N GLY A 59 -7.27 -5.19 -9.76
CA GLY A 59 -8.33 -4.22 -9.49
C GLY A 59 -8.73 -4.15 -8.02
N LYS A 60 -7.89 -4.64 -7.10
CA LYS A 60 -8.13 -4.57 -5.64
C LYS A 60 -7.76 -3.22 -5.06
N ILE A 61 -6.82 -2.53 -5.69
CA ILE A 61 -6.39 -1.20 -5.32
C ILE A 61 -6.30 -0.30 -6.56
N GLN A 62 -6.45 1.00 -6.37
CA GLN A 62 -6.23 2.04 -7.38
C GLN A 62 -5.06 2.92 -6.97
N ARG A 63 -4.23 3.27 -7.96
CA ARG A 63 -3.13 4.23 -7.79
C ARG A 63 -3.65 5.65 -7.94
N TYR A 64 -3.31 6.51 -6.99
CA TYR A 64 -3.77 7.90 -6.98
C TYR A 64 -2.89 8.77 -7.89
N PRO A 65 -3.48 9.65 -8.73
CA PRO A 65 -2.72 10.61 -9.50
C PRO A 65 -2.26 11.78 -8.59
N ASP A 66 -0.97 11.80 -8.28
CA ASP A 66 -0.15 12.96 -7.87
C ASP A 66 -0.81 14.09 -7.05
N ILE A 67 -1.42 13.78 -5.91
CA ILE A 67 -1.69 14.79 -4.87
C ILE A 67 -0.52 14.83 -3.89
N GLY A 68 0.57 15.51 -4.29
CA GLY A 68 1.60 15.99 -3.35
C GLY A 68 2.39 14.93 -2.55
N VAL A 69 2.61 13.72 -3.08
CA VAL A 69 3.42 12.68 -2.43
C VAL A 69 4.59 12.32 -3.34
N ALA A 70 5.79 12.20 -2.79
CA ALA A 70 7.01 11.97 -3.57
C ALA A 70 7.11 10.58 -4.24
N GLU A 71 6.14 9.67 -4.03
CA GLU A 71 6.00 8.36 -4.71
C GLU A 71 4.67 7.65 -4.27
N PRO A 72 4.21 6.59 -4.97
CA PRO A 72 2.80 6.47 -5.36
C PRO A 72 1.82 6.10 -4.23
N PRO A 73 0.66 6.80 -4.14
CA PRO A 73 -0.37 6.47 -3.18
C PRO A 73 -1.34 5.43 -3.74
N TYR A 74 -1.79 4.51 -2.91
CA TYR A 74 -2.77 3.48 -3.25
C TYR A 74 -4.03 3.64 -2.40
N VAL A 75 -5.19 3.28 -2.94
CA VAL A 75 -6.49 3.21 -2.23
C VAL A 75 -7.20 1.90 -2.58
N ALA A 76 -7.98 1.35 -1.66
CA ALA A 76 -8.82 0.18 -1.96
C ALA A 76 -9.96 0.56 -2.91
N CYS A 77 -10.32 -0.36 -3.82
CA CYS A 77 -11.45 -0.22 -4.75
C CYS A 77 -12.80 -0.49 -4.09
#